data_AF-A0A3M7MTR0-F1
#
_entry.id   AF-A0A3M7MTR0-F1
#
_cell.length_a   1.000
_cell.length_b   1.000
_cell.length_c   1.000
_cell.angle_alpha   90.00
_cell.angle_beta   90.00
_cell.angle_gamma   90.00
#
_symmetry.space_group_name_H-M   'P 1'
#
loop_
_entity.id
_entity.type
_entity.pdbx_description
1 polymer ?
#
loop_
_entity_poly.entity_id
_entity_poly.type
_entity_poly.pdbx_seq_one_letter_code
_entity_poly.pdbx_strand_id
1 'polypeptide(L)'
;MDAQAPPMPPMPPIQAPIQAPIQAPVQAPIQAPIQAPIQAPDAPDVQFHDVDGQAGDANAPPNGRQPSFGVIRAAMHTLNNELSKFANIPAIAQGNAILQQLQNMQLQLQQIQYSQDQTQRQFQYNQHQTQYQFQFLQNQFQDHFQYAQREMQAMRHDIALVREATQRNQIRQSAIDHNSTARVDNSRAARDNFELVALHALRTNEPIAGFPRTYGEGAFRHRRIPQLTMVLSFILIQNRQGKTRLAKWYQPYSDDEKIRLKGEVHRLIAPRDQKHQSNFVEFRSAPSSATSPSSSSASPIVRQNLSSTKIVYRRYAGLFFCVCVDANDNELAYLEAIHFFVEVLDQFFGNVCELDLVFNFYKVYAILDEVFLAGEIEETSKQVVLTRLEHLDKLE
;
A
#
# COMPACT_ATOMS: atom_id res chain seq x y z
N MET A 1 -21.49 -7.07 -22.98
CA MET A 1 -21.03 -7.62 -24.27
C MET A 1 -19.65 -8.16 -24.02
N ASP A 2 -19.59 -9.41 -23.60
CA ASP A 2 -18.37 -10.13 -23.26
C ASP A 2 -17.56 -10.44 -24.53
N ALA A 3 -16.33 -9.94 -24.60
CA ALA A 3 -15.36 -10.31 -25.61
C ALA A 3 -14.21 -11.07 -24.92
N GLN A 4 -14.30 -12.40 -24.95
CA GLN A 4 -13.30 -13.33 -24.46
C GLN A 4 -12.03 -13.24 -25.34
N ALA A 5 -10.88 -13.00 -24.73
CA ALA A 5 -9.58 -13.05 -25.41
C ALA A 5 -9.24 -14.50 -25.86
N PRO A 6 -8.58 -14.70 -27.01
CA PRO A 6 -8.21 -16.03 -27.48
C PRO A 6 -7.08 -16.65 -26.62
N PRO A 7 -7.05 -17.99 -26.45
CA PRO A 7 -6.06 -18.65 -25.59
C PRO A 7 -4.67 -18.68 -26.24
N MET A 8 -3.63 -18.44 -25.43
CA MET A 8 -2.23 -18.55 -25.82
C MET A 8 -1.81 -20.02 -26.05
N PRO A 9 -0.92 -20.31 -27.03
CA PRO A 9 -0.35 -21.64 -27.21
C PRO A 9 0.64 -22.01 -26.08
N PRO A 10 0.75 -23.29 -25.71
CA PRO A 10 1.64 -23.73 -24.64
C PRO A 10 3.12 -23.61 -25.04
N MET A 11 3.93 -23.07 -24.13
CA MET A 11 5.40 -23.01 -24.28
C MET A 11 6.03 -24.41 -24.19
N PRO A 12 7.04 -24.73 -25.01
CA PRO A 12 7.78 -25.99 -24.90
C PRO A 12 8.67 -26.00 -23.65
N PRO A 13 8.94 -27.18 -23.05
CA PRO A 13 9.70 -27.29 -21.81
C PRO A 13 11.18 -26.96 -22.04
N ILE A 14 11.73 -26.19 -21.10
CA ILE A 14 13.18 -26.00 -20.92
C ILE A 14 13.75 -27.33 -20.40
N GLN A 15 14.32 -28.13 -21.29
CA GLN A 15 15.22 -29.22 -20.95
C GLN A 15 16.47 -29.10 -21.82
N ALA A 16 17.50 -28.45 -21.25
CA ALA A 16 18.85 -28.57 -21.75
C ALA A 16 19.32 -30.03 -21.58
N PRO A 17 19.92 -30.69 -22.59
CA PRO A 17 20.58 -31.96 -22.38
C PRO A 17 21.89 -31.71 -21.61
N ILE A 18 21.88 -32.06 -20.33
CA ILE A 18 23.09 -32.37 -19.57
C ILE A 18 23.65 -33.65 -20.18
N GLN A 19 24.73 -33.54 -20.97
CA GLN A 19 25.81 -34.52 -21.16
C GLN A 19 26.62 -34.17 -22.41
N ALA A 20 27.64 -33.31 -22.24
CA ALA A 20 28.77 -33.27 -23.15
C ALA A 20 29.66 -34.51 -22.89
N PRO A 21 30.07 -35.29 -23.89
CA PRO A 21 31.03 -36.36 -23.69
C PRO A 21 32.40 -35.78 -23.33
N ILE A 22 32.84 -36.09 -22.11
CA ILE A 22 34.22 -35.97 -21.66
C ILE A 22 35.05 -36.94 -22.51
N GLN A 23 35.88 -36.42 -23.42
CA GLN A 23 37.18 -36.99 -23.80
C GLN A 23 37.86 -36.07 -24.84
N ALA A 24 38.49 -35.01 -24.34
CA ALA A 24 39.60 -34.37 -25.04
C ALA A 24 40.90 -35.08 -24.61
N PRO A 25 41.76 -35.56 -25.53
CA PRO A 25 43.02 -36.15 -25.14
C PRO A 25 43.98 -35.08 -24.63
N VAL A 26 44.38 -35.29 -23.39
CA VAL A 26 45.46 -34.63 -22.65
C VAL A 26 46.76 -34.76 -23.44
N GLN A 27 47.39 -33.63 -23.78
CA GLN A 27 48.84 -33.37 -23.60
C GLN A 27 49.19 -32.00 -24.17
N ALA A 28 49.15 -30.98 -23.31
CA ALA A 28 49.96 -29.78 -23.45
C ALA A 28 51.01 -29.81 -22.31
N PRO A 29 52.30 -29.60 -22.59
CA PRO A 29 53.33 -29.65 -21.57
C PRO A 29 53.29 -28.39 -20.70
N ILE A 30 53.34 -28.66 -19.39
CA ILE A 30 53.42 -27.71 -18.29
C ILE A 30 54.81 -27.10 -18.26
N GLN A 31 54.91 -25.77 -18.18
CA GLN A 31 55.74 -25.07 -17.17
C GLN A 31 55.57 -23.55 -17.29
N ALA A 32 54.94 -22.96 -16.28
CA ALA A 32 55.15 -21.58 -15.87
C ALA A 32 55.36 -21.59 -14.36
N PRO A 33 56.35 -20.85 -13.80
CA PRO A 33 56.39 -20.55 -12.39
C PRO A 33 55.74 -19.20 -12.09
N ILE A 34 55.23 -19.13 -10.87
CA ILE A 34 54.36 -18.15 -10.23
C ILE A 34 55.17 -16.96 -9.69
N GLN A 35 54.63 -15.74 -9.75
CA GLN A 35 54.43 -14.79 -8.63
C GLN A 35 53.96 -13.41 -9.12
N ALA A 36 52.83 -12.94 -8.58
CA ALA A 36 52.38 -11.54 -8.56
C ALA A 36 53.18 -10.77 -7.45
N PRO A 37 53.08 -9.44 -7.21
CA PRO A 37 51.93 -8.56 -7.51
C PRO A 37 52.21 -7.03 -7.73
N ILE A 38 51.11 -6.27 -7.80
CA ILE A 38 50.85 -4.88 -7.32
C ILE A 38 50.97 -3.67 -8.28
N GLN A 39 49.84 -2.93 -8.32
CA GLN A 39 49.63 -1.47 -8.46
C GLN A 39 49.54 -0.80 -9.84
N ALA A 40 48.33 -0.31 -10.12
CA ALA A 40 48.06 0.84 -10.99
C ALA A 40 48.51 2.13 -10.31
N PRO A 41 48.81 3.18 -11.12
CA PRO A 41 48.17 4.46 -10.86
C PRO A 41 47.73 5.23 -12.11
N ASP A 42 46.56 5.84 -11.96
CA ASP A 42 46.21 7.24 -12.26
C ASP A 42 46.45 7.85 -13.65
N ALA A 43 45.33 8.19 -14.29
CA ALA A 43 45.23 9.29 -15.25
C ALA A 43 45.30 10.66 -14.52
N PRO A 44 45.58 11.75 -15.24
CA PRO A 44 44.54 12.78 -15.26
C PRO A 44 44.32 13.49 -16.61
N ASP A 45 43.17 14.15 -16.63
CA ASP A 45 42.45 14.92 -17.64
C ASP A 45 43.23 15.99 -18.44
N VAL A 46 42.68 16.42 -19.59
CA VAL A 46 42.16 17.79 -19.84
C VAL A 46 41.93 18.13 -21.35
N GLN A 47 40.66 18.50 -21.64
CA GLN A 47 40.09 19.50 -22.59
C GLN A 47 39.99 19.37 -24.13
N PHE A 48 38.78 19.75 -24.56
CA PHE A 48 38.17 20.03 -25.87
C PHE A 48 38.94 21.01 -26.79
N HIS A 49 38.90 20.81 -28.13
CA HIS A 49 38.13 21.63 -29.10
C HIS A 49 38.31 21.13 -30.56
N ASP A 50 37.46 21.66 -31.44
CA ASP A 50 37.01 21.16 -32.74
C ASP A 50 37.94 21.40 -33.97
N VAL A 51 37.52 20.79 -35.10
CA VAL A 51 37.57 21.23 -36.52
C VAL A 51 38.55 20.54 -37.49
N ASP A 52 37.92 19.89 -38.48
CA ASP A 52 38.25 19.56 -39.88
C ASP A 52 39.67 19.67 -40.47
N GLY A 53 40.03 18.66 -41.28
CA GLY A 53 40.72 18.90 -42.56
C GLY A 53 41.97 18.07 -42.89
N GLN A 54 41.75 16.94 -43.59
CA GLN A 54 42.57 16.33 -44.65
C GLN A 54 44.06 15.90 -44.45
N ALA A 55 44.23 14.58 -44.64
CA ALA A 55 45.26 13.86 -45.40
C ALA A 55 46.70 13.71 -44.85
N GLY A 56 47.10 12.45 -44.61
CA GLY A 56 48.52 12.07 -44.53
C GLY A 56 48.86 10.82 -43.71
N ASP A 57 48.52 9.64 -44.24
CA ASP A 57 49.22 8.33 -44.20
C ASP A 57 49.76 7.61 -42.92
N ALA A 58 49.61 6.27 -43.00
CA ALA A 58 50.41 5.18 -42.43
C ALA A 58 50.27 4.73 -40.95
N ASN A 59 49.42 3.72 -40.71
CA ASN A 59 49.88 2.37 -40.31
C ASN A 59 48.69 1.42 -40.06
N ALA A 60 48.21 0.77 -41.12
CA ALA A 60 47.52 -0.52 -41.03
C ALA A 60 48.41 -1.54 -41.76
N PRO A 61 48.74 -2.70 -41.16
CA PRO A 61 49.52 -3.71 -41.85
C PRO A 61 48.77 -4.13 -43.13
N PRO A 62 49.48 -4.36 -44.25
CA PRO A 62 48.85 -4.72 -45.50
C PRO A 62 48.22 -6.09 -45.28
N ASN A 63 46.89 -6.18 -45.36
CA ASN A 63 46.24 -7.46 -45.61
C ASN A 63 46.82 -7.94 -46.94
N GLY A 64 47.83 -8.82 -46.87
CA GLY A 64 48.38 -9.49 -48.02
C GLY A 64 47.21 -10.03 -48.81
N ARG A 65 47.08 -9.61 -50.07
CA ARG A 65 46.05 -10.12 -50.98
C ARG A 65 46.12 -11.64 -50.91
N GLN A 66 45.18 -12.26 -50.20
CA GLN A 66 45.07 -13.71 -50.17
C GLN A 66 44.88 -14.13 -51.62
N PRO A 67 45.65 -15.12 -52.12
CA PRO A 67 45.52 -15.54 -53.49
C PRO A 67 44.09 -16.00 -53.71
N SER A 68 43.38 -15.38 -54.66
CA SER A 68 42.01 -15.77 -54.98
C SER A 68 42.04 -17.19 -55.54
N PHE A 69 41.66 -18.18 -54.74
CA PHE A 69 41.68 -19.60 -55.12
C PHE A 69 40.83 -19.91 -56.36
N GLY A 70 39.87 -19.04 -56.70
CA GLY A 70 39.15 -19.10 -57.99
C GLY A 70 40.06 -18.88 -59.21
N VAL A 71 41.02 -17.95 -59.12
CA VAL A 71 42.00 -17.68 -60.19
C VAL A 71 43.03 -18.80 -60.28
N ILE A 72 43.44 -19.38 -59.15
CA ILE A 72 44.33 -20.55 -59.12
C ILE A 72 43.64 -21.77 -59.73
N ARG A 73 42.37 -22.01 -59.41
CA ARG A 73 41.57 -23.10 -60.00
C ARG A 73 41.43 -22.92 -61.52
N ALA A 74 41.13 -21.71 -61.98
CA ALA A 74 41.03 -21.41 -63.41
C ALA A 74 42.35 -21.67 -64.14
N ALA A 75 43.47 -21.19 -63.59
CA ALA A 75 44.80 -21.39 -64.16
C ALA A 75 45.23 -22.88 -64.19
N MET A 76 44.91 -23.64 -63.15
CA MET A 76 45.16 -25.10 -63.09
C MET A 76 44.32 -25.87 -64.11
N HIS A 77 43.06 -25.47 -64.34
CA HIS A 77 42.22 -26.07 -65.39
C HIS A 77 42.77 -25.82 -66.79
N THR A 78 43.27 -24.60 -67.05
CA THR A 78 43.93 -24.27 -68.32
C THR A 78 45.22 -25.08 -68.50
N LEU A 79 46.05 -25.21 -67.46
CA LEU A 79 47.26 -26.03 -67.50
C LEU A 79 46.96 -27.51 -67.80
N ASN A 80 45.95 -28.07 -67.11
CA ASN A 80 45.55 -29.46 -67.33
C ASN A 80 45.03 -29.72 -68.75
N ASN A 81 44.35 -28.73 -69.36
CA ASN A 81 43.90 -28.79 -70.75
C ASN A 81 45.03 -28.62 -71.78
N GLU A 82 46.12 -27.92 -71.45
CA GLU A 82 47.29 -27.80 -72.34
C GLU A 82 48.22 -29.03 -72.25
N LEU A 83 48.36 -29.63 -71.07
CA LEU A 83 49.15 -30.85 -70.88
C LEU A 83 48.52 -32.09 -71.55
N SER A 84 47.19 -32.16 -71.67
CA SER A 84 46.50 -33.25 -72.36
C SER A 84 46.70 -33.26 -73.88
N LYS A 85 47.23 -32.17 -74.47
CA LYS A 85 47.56 -32.08 -75.91
C LYS A 85 48.90 -32.74 -76.29
N PHE A 86 49.73 -33.14 -75.31
CA PHE A 86 51.08 -33.71 -75.54
C PHE A 86 51.15 -35.25 -75.42
N ALA A 87 50.11 -35.96 -75.89
CA ALA A 87 49.86 -37.37 -75.57
C ALA A 87 50.78 -38.44 -76.23
N ASN A 88 51.99 -38.13 -76.73
CA ASN A 88 52.75 -39.14 -77.49
C ASN A 88 54.29 -39.12 -77.34
N ILE A 89 54.82 -39.21 -76.10
CA ILE A 89 56.24 -39.51 -75.84
C ILE A 89 56.36 -40.45 -74.61
N PRO A 90 57.11 -41.57 -74.66
CA PRO A 90 57.13 -42.58 -73.60
C PRO A 90 58.10 -42.20 -72.47
N ALA A 91 57.60 -41.52 -71.44
CA ALA A 91 58.27 -41.36 -70.14
C ALA A 91 57.26 -41.64 -69.01
N ILE A 92 56.88 -42.92 -68.86
CA ILE A 92 55.59 -43.32 -68.25
C ILE A 92 55.61 -43.52 -66.71
N ALA A 93 56.74 -43.43 -66.00
CA ALA A 93 56.75 -43.63 -64.54
C ALA A 93 56.58 -42.34 -63.71
N GLN A 94 57.23 -41.24 -64.09
CA GLN A 94 57.18 -39.98 -63.33
C GLN A 94 55.95 -39.11 -63.68
N GLY A 95 55.48 -39.16 -64.94
CA GLY A 95 54.30 -38.41 -65.38
C GLY A 95 52.99 -38.85 -64.69
N ASN A 96 52.83 -40.17 -64.47
CA ASN A 96 51.67 -40.71 -63.77
C ASN A 96 51.64 -40.33 -62.28
N ALA A 97 52.82 -40.27 -61.62
CA ALA A 97 52.92 -39.81 -60.23
C ALA A 97 52.58 -38.32 -60.08
N ILE A 98 52.99 -37.47 -61.04
CA ILE A 98 52.66 -36.05 -61.05
C ILE A 98 51.16 -35.83 -61.29
N LEU A 99 50.55 -36.55 -62.23
CA LEU A 99 49.11 -36.50 -62.47
C LEU A 99 48.30 -36.95 -61.25
N GLN A 100 48.73 -38.02 -60.57
CA GLN A 100 48.09 -38.48 -59.35
C GLN A 100 48.25 -37.47 -58.20
N GLN A 101 49.41 -36.83 -58.09
CA GLN A 101 49.64 -35.76 -57.11
C GLN A 101 48.79 -34.52 -57.41
N LEU A 102 48.61 -34.17 -58.69
CA LEU A 102 47.76 -33.04 -59.11
C LEU A 102 46.28 -33.33 -58.86
N GLN A 103 45.83 -34.57 -59.06
CA GLN A 103 44.48 -35.02 -58.71
C GLN A 103 44.24 -34.98 -57.20
N ASN A 104 45.19 -35.46 -56.40
CA ASN A 104 45.12 -35.37 -54.93
C ASN A 104 45.07 -33.91 -54.44
N MET A 105 45.85 -33.02 -55.06
CA MET A 105 45.84 -31.59 -54.76
C MET A 105 44.50 -30.94 -55.12
N GLN A 106 43.87 -31.31 -56.24
CA GLN A 106 42.54 -30.82 -56.59
C GLN A 106 41.47 -31.28 -55.59
N LEU A 107 41.52 -32.54 -55.14
CA LEU A 107 40.63 -33.05 -54.10
C LEU A 107 40.80 -32.31 -52.77
N GLN A 108 42.05 -32.03 -52.38
CA GLN A 108 42.34 -31.28 -51.16
C GLN A 108 41.82 -29.83 -51.26
N LEU A 109 42.01 -29.15 -52.39
CA LEU A 109 41.47 -27.81 -52.61
C LEU A 109 39.93 -27.77 -52.59
N GLN A 110 39.27 -28.82 -53.08
CA GLN A 110 37.81 -28.92 -53.01
C GLN A 110 37.33 -29.09 -51.57
N GLN A 111 38.00 -29.90 -50.76
CA GLN A 111 37.69 -30.04 -49.33
C GLN A 111 37.92 -28.73 -48.56
N ILE A 112 39.01 -28.01 -48.83
CA ILE A 112 39.28 -26.72 -48.19
C ILE A 112 38.19 -25.71 -48.52
N GLN A 113 37.74 -25.64 -49.78
CA GLN A 113 36.64 -24.74 -50.15
C GLN A 113 35.33 -25.10 -49.47
N TYR A 114 35.00 -26.40 -49.42
CA TYR A 114 33.80 -26.86 -48.73
C TYR A 114 33.87 -26.53 -47.23
N SER A 115 35.03 -26.71 -46.61
CA SER A 115 35.26 -26.34 -45.22
C SER A 115 35.12 -24.84 -45.00
N GLN A 116 35.68 -23.99 -45.87
CA GLN A 116 35.54 -22.54 -45.76
C GLN A 116 34.10 -22.06 -45.93
N ASP A 117 33.35 -22.64 -46.88
CA ASP A 117 31.93 -22.33 -47.11
C ASP A 117 31.08 -22.67 -45.88
N GLN A 118 31.34 -23.83 -45.24
CA GLN A 118 30.70 -24.18 -43.97
C GLN A 118 31.03 -23.20 -42.86
N THR A 119 32.31 -22.80 -42.72
CA THR A 119 32.71 -21.81 -41.72
C THR A 119 32.04 -20.46 -41.95
N GLN A 120 31.91 -20.01 -43.21
CA GLN A 120 31.23 -18.76 -43.53
C GLN A 120 29.72 -18.82 -43.21
N ARG A 121 29.05 -19.92 -43.56
CA ARG A 121 27.63 -20.10 -43.20
C ARG A 121 27.44 -20.12 -41.69
N GLN A 122 28.32 -20.79 -40.95
CA GLN A 122 28.25 -20.81 -39.49
C GLN A 122 28.47 -19.42 -38.89
N PHE A 123 29.41 -18.65 -39.44
CA PHE A 123 29.65 -17.28 -38.99
C PHE A 123 28.43 -16.38 -39.23
N GLN A 124 27.81 -16.47 -40.42
CA GLN A 124 26.59 -15.73 -40.73
C GLN A 124 25.42 -16.12 -39.82
N TYR A 125 25.24 -17.41 -39.55
CA TYR A 125 24.21 -17.89 -38.64
C TYR A 125 24.41 -17.34 -37.21
N ASN A 126 25.64 -17.43 -36.69
CA ASN A 126 25.97 -16.90 -35.37
C ASN A 126 25.79 -15.38 -35.30
N GLN A 127 26.14 -14.63 -36.35
CA GLN A 127 25.90 -13.19 -36.43
C GLN A 127 24.42 -12.86 -36.34
N HIS A 128 23.59 -13.56 -37.13
CA HIS A 128 22.14 -13.34 -37.17
C HIS A 128 21.47 -13.65 -35.83
N GLN A 129 21.88 -14.75 -35.19
CA GLN A 129 21.41 -15.11 -33.85
C GLN A 129 21.78 -14.04 -32.81
N THR A 130 23.03 -13.54 -32.85
CA THR A 130 23.48 -12.50 -31.94
C THR A 130 22.69 -11.21 -32.13
N GLN A 131 22.40 -10.83 -33.37
CA GLN A 131 21.58 -9.65 -33.68
C GLN A 131 20.15 -9.79 -33.14
N TYR A 132 19.50 -10.95 -33.36
CA TYR A 132 18.17 -11.20 -32.80
C TYR A 132 18.16 -11.14 -31.28
N GLN A 133 19.16 -11.72 -30.62
CA GLN A 133 19.22 -11.73 -29.17
C GLN A 133 19.42 -10.31 -28.61
N PHE A 134 20.27 -9.50 -29.24
CA PHE A 134 20.45 -8.11 -28.86
C PHE A 134 19.16 -7.29 -29.03
N GLN A 135 18.48 -7.46 -30.17
CA GLN A 135 17.24 -6.75 -30.44
C GLN A 135 16.11 -7.16 -29.50
N PHE A 136 16.02 -8.45 -29.17
CA PHE A 136 15.05 -8.95 -28.18
C PHE A 136 15.30 -8.31 -26.80
N LEU A 137 16.57 -8.30 -26.35
CA LEU A 137 16.94 -7.71 -25.06
C LEU A 137 16.65 -6.20 -25.02
N GLN A 138 16.92 -5.50 -26.12
CA GLN A 138 16.66 -4.06 -26.23
C GLN A 138 15.16 -3.75 -26.16
N ASN A 139 14.31 -4.55 -26.81
CA ASN A 139 12.86 -4.40 -26.72
C ASN A 139 12.35 -4.67 -25.29
N GLN A 140 12.85 -5.73 -24.64
CA GLN A 140 12.50 -6.04 -23.25
C GLN A 140 12.86 -4.90 -22.30
N PHE A 141 14.06 -4.33 -22.45
CA PHE A 141 14.48 -3.18 -21.64
C PHE A 141 13.58 -1.96 -21.88
N GLN A 142 13.24 -1.68 -23.15
CA GLN A 142 12.38 -0.56 -23.51
C GLN A 142 10.99 -0.70 -22.90
N ASP A 143 10.39 -1.90 -22.95
CA ASP A 143 9.07 -2.17 -22.38
C ASP A 143 9.07 -2.01 -20.86
N HIS A 144 10.08 -2.56 -20.18
CA HIS A 144 10.25 -2.39 -18.74
C HIS A 144 10.43 -0.92 -18.34
N PHE A 145 11.24 -0.18 -19.09
CA PHE A 145 11.45 1.24 -18.83
C PHE A 145 10.15 2.05 -19.00
N GLN A 146 9.37 1.77 -20.05
CA GLN A 146 8.07 2.41 -20.26
C GLN A 146 7.05 2.04 -19.17
N TYR A 147 7.06 0.79 -18.70
CA TYR A 147 6.20 0.38 -17.59
C TYR A 147 6.57 1.14 -16.30
N ALA A 148 7.85 1.15 -15.94
CA ALA A 148 8.32 1.86 -14.75
C ALA A 148 8.04 3.37 -14.80
N GLN A 149 8.15 3.99 -15.98
CA GLN A 149 7.77 5.40 -16.15
C GLN A 149 6.28 5.65 -15.92
N ARG A 150 5.40 4.79 -16.46
CA ARG A 150 3.95 4.91 -16.25
C ARG A 150 3.58 4.75 -14.79
N GLU A 151 4.18 3.78 -14.12
CA GLU A 151 3.95 3.55 -12.69
C GLU A 151 4.41 4.73 -11.83
N MET A 152 5.59 5.29 -12.13
CA MET A 152 6.09 6.48 -11.44
C MET A 152 5.21 7.72 -11.68
N GLN A 153 4.62 7.86 -12.88
CA GLN A 153 3.67 8.94 -13.18
C GLN A 153 2.35 8.77 -12.42
N ALA A 154 1.83 7.54 -12.33
CA ALA A 154 0.64 7.23 -11.53
C ALA A 154 0.88 7.55 -10.05
N MET A 155 2.01 7.10 -9.50
CA MET A 155 2.39 7.37 -8.12
C MET A 155 2.52 8.87 -7.83
N ARG A 156 3.07 9.66 -8.77
CA ARG A 156 3.13 11.12 -8.64
C ARG A 156 1.74 11.76 -8.62
N HIS A 157 0.79 11.24 -9.38
CA HIS A 157 -0.59 11.71 -9.36
C HIS A 157 -1.27 11.40 -8.03
N ASP A 158 -1.10 10.18 -7.51
CA ASP A 158 -1.65 9.79 -6.21
C ASP A 158 -1.09 10.62 -5.06
N ILE A 159 0.23 10.89 -5.08
CA ILE A 159 0.87 11.80 -4.10
C ILE A 159 0.26 13.21 -4.17
N ALA A 160 -0.05 13.71 -5.37
CA ALA A 160 -0.68 15.02 -5.53
C ALA A 160 -2.09 15.05 -4.93
N LEU A 161 -2.89 13.99 -5.15
CA LEU A 161 -4.23 13.85 -4.58
C LEU A 161 -4.20 13.77 -3.05
N VAL A 162 -3.28 12.97 -2.50
CA VAL A 162 -3.08 12.87 -1.05
C VAL A 162 -2.70 14.22 -0.47
N ARG A 163 -1.77 14.94 -1.11
CA ARG A 163 -1.35 16.27 -0.65
C ARG A 163 -2.52 17.27 -0.61
N GLU A 164 -3.38 17.27 -1.62
CA GLU A 164 -4.57 18.11 -1.65
C GLU A 164 -5.58 17.71 -0.55
N ALA A 165 -5.80 16.42 -0.34
CA ALA A 165 -6.65 15.90 0.73
C ALA A 165 -6.12 16.28 2.12
N THR A 166 -4.80 16.16 2.35
CA THR A 166 -4.16 16.58 3.60
C THR A 166 -4.34 18.08 3.84
N GLN A 167 -4.16 18.91 2.80
CA GLN A 167 -4.37 20.36 2.91
C GLN A 167 -5.82 20.71 3.26
N ARG A 168 -6.80 20.03 2.63
CA ARG A 168 -8.23 20.19 2.96
C ARG A 168 -8.53 19.80 4.41
N ASN A 169 -7.94 18.71 4.90
CA ASN A 169 -8.10 18.28 6.29
C ASN A 169 -7.45 19.25 7.28
N GLN A 170 -6.29 19.82 6.96
CA GLN A 170 -5.65 20.85 7.79
C GLN A 170 -6.51 22.12 7.90
N ILE A 171 -7.09 22.59 6.78
CA ILE A 171 -8.02 23.73 6.78
C ILE A 171 -9.22 23.45 7.67
N ARG A 172 -9.79 22.23 7.57
CA ARG A 172 -10.92 21.82 8.39
C ARG A 172 -10.57 21.76 9.88
N GLN A 173 -9.41 21.21 10.23
CA GLN A 173 -8.98 21.13 11.63
C GLN A 173 -8.76 22.52 12.22
N SER A 174 -8.07 23.41 11.49
CA SER A 174 -7.85 24.79 11.92
C SER A 174 -9.17 25.56 12.16
N ALA A 175 -10.16 25.38 11.29
CA ALA A 175 -11.47 25.98 11.46
C ALA A 175 -12.24 25.39 12.66
N ILE A 176 -12.11 24.08 12.93
CA ILE A 176 -12.72 23.44 14.12
C ILE A 176 -12.13 24.01 15.39
N ASP A 177 -10.81 24.11 15.48
CA ASP A 177 -10.09 24.60 16.66
C ASP A 177 -10.39 26.08 16.92
N HIS A 178 -10.47 26.89 15.86
CA HIS A 178 -10.87 28.29 15.98
C HIS A 178 -12.31 28.42 16.46
N ASN A 179 -13.23 27.62 15.88
CA ASN A 179 -14.64 27.65 16.25
C ASN A 179 -14.91 27.14 17.66
N SER A 180 -14.16 26.13 18.13
CA SER A 180 -14.29 25.62 19.50
C SER A 180 -13.85 26.68 20.52
N THR A 181 -12.74 27.36 20.26
CA THR A 181 -12.25 28.49 21.06
C THR A 181 -13.26 29.65 21.07
N ALA A 182 -13.73 30.06 19.88
CA ALA A 182 -14.72 31.11 19.73
C ALA A 182 -16.03 30.82 20.48
N ARG A 183 -16.48 29.55 20.49
CA ARG A 183 -17.67 29.14 21.26
C ARG A 183 -17.46 29.31 22.77
N VAL A 184 -16.29 28.93 23.27
CA VAL A 184 -15.97 29.06 24.70
C VAL A 184 -15.87 30.54 25.09
N ASP A 185 -15.18 31.35 24.30
CA ASP A 185 -15.01 32.77 24.57
C ASP A 185 -16.34 33.52 24.50
N ASN A 186 -17.15 33.26 23.47
CA ASN A 186 -18.48 33.83 23.35
C ASN A 186 -19.42 33.35 24.48
N SER A 187 -19.24 32.14 25.00
CA SER A 187 -20.01 31.63 26.14
C SER A 187 -19.65 32.29 27.48
N ARG A 188 -18.42 32.81 27.60
CA ARG A 188 -17.92 33.52 28.79
C ARG A 188 -18.30 35.01 28.79
N ALA A 189 -18.82 35.53 27.69
CA ALA A 189 -19.25 36.92 27.57
C ALA A 189 -20.50 37.18 28.44
N ALA A 190 -20.33 37.86 29.56
CA ALA A 190 -21.38 38.13 30.55
C ALA A 190 -21.90 39.59 30.54
N ARG A 191 -21.44 40.44 29.61
CA ARG A 191 -21.77 41.88 29.54
C ARG A 191 -22.14 42.28 28.11
N ASP A 192 -23.06 43.24 27.99
CA ASP A 192 -23.66 43.70 26.74
C ASP A 192 -22.69 44.36 25.72
N ASN A 193 -21.43 44.61 26.10
CA ASN A 193 -20.44 45.33 25.29
C ASN A 193 -19.19 44.49 24.93
N PHE A 194 -19.29 43.15 24.94
CA PHE A 194 -18.17 42.29 24.56
C PHE A 194 -18.17 42.00 23.06
N GLU A 195 -17.03 42.16 22.38
CA GLU A 195 -16.89 41.80 20.96
C GLU A 195 -16.89 40.27 20.83
N LEU A 196 -17.78 39.73 19.98
CA LEU A 196 -17.91 38.28 19.78
C LEU A 196 -16.92 37.83 18.71
N VAL A 197 -16.34 36.66 18.94
CA VAL A 197 -15.46 36.03 17.97
C VAL A 197 -16.32 35.36 16.89
N ALA A 198 -16.09 35.71 15.62
CA ALA A 198 -16.81 35.13 14.49
C ALA A 198 -16.41 33.67 14.25
N LEU A 199 -17.35 32.86 13.77
CA LEU A 199 -17.06 31.51 13.34
C LEU A 199 -16.47 31.49 11.92
N HIS A 200 -15.56 30.54 11.69
CA HIS A 200 -14.89 30.31 10.42
C HIS A 200 -15.48 29.09 9.70
N ALA A 201 -15.56 29.16 8.37
CA ALA A 201 -16.09 28.09 7.53
C ALA A 201 -15.08 26.93 7.41
N LEU A 202 -15.55 25.70 7.56
CA LEU A 202 -14.71 24.49 7.60
C LEU A 202 -13.91 24.20 6.33
N ARG A 203 -14.30 24.75 5.18
CA ARG A 203 -13.66 24.45 3.87
C ARG A 203 -12.75 25.56 3.37
N THR A 204 -13.03 26.80 3.76
CA THR A 204 -12.32 27.99 3.24
C THR A 204 -11.55 28.72 4.33
N ASN A 205 -11.80 28.38 5.60
CA ASN A 205 -11.30 29.10 6.78
C ASN A 205 -11.67 30.59 6.81
N GLU A 206 -12.62 31.02 5.97
CA GLU A 206 -13.11 32.39 5.93
C GLU A 206 -14.22 32.59 6.98
N PRO A 207 -14.36 33.80 7.56
CA PRO A 207 -15.42 34.09 8.50
C PRO A 207 -16.80 33.95 7.84
N ILE A 208 -17.74 33.32 8.56
CA ILE A 208 -19.10 33.09 8.08
C ILE A 208 -19.89 34.39 8.12
N ALA A 209 -20.38 34.84 6.97
CA ALA A 209 -21.20 36.04 6.87
C ALA A 209 -22.50 35.91 7.69
N GLY A 210 -22.82 36.91 8.49
CA GLY A 210 -24.00 36.93 9.37
C GLY A 210 -23.79 36.34 10.76
N PHE A 211 -22.62 35.75 11.07
CA PHE A 211 -22.24 35.45 12.44
C PHE A 211 -21.64 36.72 13.09
N PRO A 212 -22.20 37.20 14.22
CA PRO A 212 -21.90 38.54 14.71
C PRO A 212 -20.46 38.66 15.22
N ARG A 213 -19.76 39.70 14.77
CA ARG A 213 -18.49 40.16 15.34
C ARG A 213 -18.72 41.17 16.48
N THR A 214 -19.80 41.94 16.44
CA THR A 214 -20.21 42.87 17.49
C THR A 214 -21.73 42.84 17.68
N TYR A 215 -22.22 43.29 18.84
CA TYR A 215 -23.64 43.42 19.13
C TYR A 215 -24.29 44.45 18.19
N GLY A 216 -24.95 43.97 17.14
CA GLY A 216 -25.80 44.77 16.26
C GLY A 216 -27.27 44.60 16.64
N GLU A 217 -27.94 45.72 16.90
CA GLU A 217 -29.38 45.83 17.18
C GLU A 217 -30.21 44.96 16.20
N GLY A 218 -30.95 43.99 16.72
CA GLY A 218 -32.10 43.43 15.99
C GLY A 218 -32.18 41.91 15.81
N ALA A 219 -31.25 41.09 16.29
CA ALA A 219 -31.38 39.64 16.13
C ALA A 219 -30.87 38.85 17.34
N PHE A 220 -31.79 38.55 18.27
CA PHE A 220 -32.05 37.24 18.88
C PHE A 220 -32.67 37.44 20.27
N ARG A 221 -34.00 37.34 20.29
CA ARG A 221 -34.77 37.10 21.52
C ARG A 221 -34.21 35.85 22.20
N HIS A 222 -33.68 36.01 23.41
CA HIS A 222 -33.70 35.04 24.49
C HIS A 222 -33.76 33.56 24.05
N ARG A 223 -32.68 33.06 23.44
CA ARG A 223 -32.33 31.65 23.67
C ARG A 223 -31.27 31.66 24.75
N ARG A 224 -31.68 31.33 25.97
CA ARG A 224 -30.73 30.79 26.95
C ARG A 224 -29.93 29.72 26.22
N ILE A 225 -28.62 29.88 26.15
CA ILE A 225 -27.71 28.79 25.79
C ILE A 225 -28.09 27.64 26.73
N PRO A 226 -28.60 26.49 26.24
CA PRO A 226 -28.77 25.35 27.12
C PRO A 226 -27.37 25.03 27.64
N GLN A 227 -27.23 25.14 28.96
CA GLN A 227 -26.02 24.72 29.64
C GLN A 227 -25.71 23.28 29.22
N LEU A 228 -24.45 23.02 28.88
CA LEU A 228 -23.85 21.73 28.51
C LEU A 228 -24.89 20.67 28.14
N THR A 229 -25.06 20.37 26.84
CA THR A 229 -25.63 19.08 26.44
C THR A 229 -24.84 18.00 27.18
N MET A 230 -25.47 17.40 28.18
CA MET A 230 -24.87 16.43 29.07
C MET A 230 -24.71 15.14 28.27
N VAL A 231 -23.48 14.93 27.81
CA VAL A 231 -22.98 13.74 27.14
C VAL A 231 -23.30 12.46 27.90
N LEU A 232 -23.27 11.32 27.17
CA LEU A 232 -23.33 9.97 27.75
C LEU A 232 -22.56 9.91 29.07
N SER A 233 -23.16 9.33 30.09
CA SER A 233 -22.51 9.22 31.40
C SER A 233 -21.51 8.05 31.41
N PHE A 234 -21.99 6.88 30.99
CA PHE A 234 -21.20 5.65 30.90
C PHE A 234 -21.86 4.61 30.01
N ILE A 235 -21.04 3.66 29.54
CA ILE A 235 -21.46 2.43 28.85
C ILE A 235 -20.97 1.24 29.67
N LEU A 236 -21.87 0.30 29.94
CA LEU A 236 -21.61 -0.93 30.68
C LEU A 236 -22.09 -2.15 29.90
N ILE A 237 -21.24 -3.17 29.84
CA ILE A 237 -21.60 -4.51 29.38
C ILE A 237 -21.46 -5.45 30.56
N GLN A 238 -22.56 -6.10 30.95
CA GLN A 238 -22.60 -7.02 32.08
C GLN A 238 -23.23 -8.35 31.68
N ASN A 239 -22.76 -9.45 32.26
CA ASN A 239 -23.40 -10.74 32.05
C ASN A 239 -24.57 -10.97 33.02
N ARG A 240 -25.29 -12.09 32.86
CA ARG A 240 -26.38 -12.49 33.77
C ARG A 240 -25.98 -12.65 35.24
N GLN A 241 -24.69 -12.83 35.53
CA GLN A 241 -24.17 -12.95 36.90
C GLN A 241 -23.71 -11.59 37.49
N GLY A 242 -23.82 -10.50 36.72
CA GLY A 242 -23.38 -9.16 37.13
C GLY A 242 -21.88 -8.91 36.95
N LYS A 243 -21.15 -9.86 36.33
CA LYS A 243 -19.75 -9.64 35.97
C LYS A 243 -19.70 -8.63 34.83
N THR A 244 -18.90 -7.58 35.03
CA THR A 244 -18.69 -6.53 34.03
C THR A 244 -17.67 -7.01 33.00
N ARG A 245 -18.03 -6.96 31.72
CA ARG A 245 -17.17 -7.29 30.57
C ARG A 245 -16.52 -6.06 29.96
N LEU A 246 -17.24 -4.94 29.98
CA LEU A 246 -16.74 -3.65 29.54
C LEU A 246 -17.35 -2.54 30.40
N ALA A 247 -16.56 -1.51 30.72
CA ALA A 247 -17.03 -0.31 31.38
C ALA A 247 -16.28 0.92 30.89
N LYS A 248 -16.96 1.75 30.09
CA LYS A 248 -16.43 3.04 29.62
C LYS A 248 -17.15 4.16 30.37
N TRP A 249 -16.38 5.04 30.99
CA TRP A 249 -16.88 6.19 31.75
C TRP A 249 -16.50 7.46 31.00
N TYR A 250 -17.50 8.26 30.63
CA TYR A 250 -17.31 9.53 29.94
C TYR A 250 -17.40 10.72 30.90
N GLN A 251 -18.04 10.52 32.06
CA GLN A 251 -18.01 11.44 33.18
C GLN A 251 -17.02 10.97 34.25
N PRO A 252 -16.38 11.91 34.98
CA PRO A 252 -15.50 11.57 36.08
C PRO A 252 -16.31 11.03 37.26
N TYR A 253 -16.02 9.79 37.66
CA TYR A 253 -16.56 9.16 38.86
C TYR A 253 -15.41 8.66 39.74
N SER A 254 -15.62 8.67 41.06
CA SER A 254 -14.73 7.98 41.99
C SER A 254 -14.86 6.45 41.82
N ASP A 255 -13.83 5.70 42.21
CA ASP A 255 -13.85 4.24 42.05
C ASP A 255 -14.93 3.57 42.91
N ASP A 256 -15.23 4.12 44.10
CA ASP A 256 -16.33 3.68 44.95
C ASP A 256 -17.69 3.90 44.27
N GLU A 257 -17.87 5.04 43.60
CA GLU A 257 -19.07 5.31 42.81
C GLU A 257 -19.18 4.36 41.62
N LYS A 258 -18.09 4.09 40.90
CA LYS A 258 -18.10 3.13 39.77
C LYS A 258 -18.53 1.74 40.23
N ILE A 259 -18.04 1.27 41.38
CA ILE A 259 -18.41 -0.03 41.95
C ILE A 259 -19.91 -0.04 42.31
N ARG A 260 -20.38 1.00 42.99
CA ARG A 260 -21.78 1.16 43.35
C ARG A 260 -22.69 1.19 42.12
N LEU A 261 -22.37 2.01 41.14
CA LEU A 261 -23.14 2.18 39.89
C LEU A 261 -23.24 0.86 39.12
N LYS A 262 -22.13 0.11 38.98
CA LYS A 262 -22.15 -1.22 38.35
C LYS A 262 -23.14 -2.17 39.03
N GLY A 263 -23.13 -2.23 40.36
CA GLY A 263 -24.05 -3.08 41.12
C GLY A 263 -25.51 -2.62 41.05
N GLU A 264 -25.73 -1.30 41.05
CA GLU A 264 -27.06 -0.71 40.98
C GLU A 264 -27.72 -0.95 39.62
N VAL A 265 -26.98 -0.70 38.53
CA VAL A 265 -27.39 -0.98 37.15
C VAL A 265 -27.75 -2.45 36.98
N HIS A 266 -26.92 -3.36 37.48
CA HIS A 266 -27.18 -4.80 37.39
C HIS A 266 -28.49 -5.19 38.09
N ARG A 267 -28.68 -4.73 39.33
CA ARG A 267 -29.88 -5.03 40.13
C ARG A 267 -31.15 -4.47 39.51
N LEU A 268 -31.06 -3.33 38.83
CA LEU A 268 -32.20 -2.73 38.14
C LEU A 268 -32.58 -3.49 36.87
N ILE A 269 -31.61 -4.03 36.13
CA ILE A 269 -31.84 -4.60 34.79
C ILE A 269 -32.01 -6.12 34.81
N ALA A 270 -31.24 -6.84 35.63
CA ALA A 270 -31.22 -8.30 35.66
C ALA A 270 -32.59 -8.98 35.90
N PRO A 271 -33.47 -8.48 36.79
CA PRO A 271 -34.77 -9.10 37.01
C PRO A 271 -35.84 -8.68 35.98
N ARG A 272 -35.54 -7.76 35.06
CA ARG A 272 -36.53 -7.25 34.10
C ARG A 272 -36.77 -8.22 32.96
N ASP A 273 -38.03 -8.42 32.61
CA ASP A 273 -38.43 -9.23 31.47
C ASP A 273 -38.41 -8.41 30.17
N GLN A 274 -37.76 -8.94 29.15
CA GLN A 274 -37.57 -8.27 27.87
C GLN A 274 -38.85 -8.20 27.01
N LYS A 275 -39.86 -9.05 27.27
CA LYS A 275 -41.11 -9.06 26.49
C LYS A 275 -42.15 -8.06 26.98
N HIS A 276 -42.18 -7.81 28.28
CA HIS A 276 -43.26 -7.06 28.93
C HIS A 276 -42.80 -5.76 29.58
N GLN A 277 -41.50 -5.45 29.52
CA GLN A 277 -40.94 -4.22 30.08
C GLN A 277 -40.16 -3.46 29.02
N SER A 278 -40.19 -2.13 29.14
CA SER A 278 -39.46 -1.23 28.25
C SER A 278 -37.94 -1.36 28.44
N ASN A 279 -37.21 -1.11 27.34
CA ASN A 279 -35.75 -0.97 27.28
C ASN A 279 -35.21 0.29 27.99
N PHE A 280 -36.09 1.15 28.51
CA PHE A 280 -35.75 2.39 29.19
C PHE A 280 -36.05 2.27 30.69
N VAL A 281 -35.10 2.65 31.52
CA VAL A 281 -35.21 2.62 32.98
C VAL A 281 -34.81 3.99 33.52
N GLU A 282 -35.70 4.62 34.30
CA GLU A 282 -35.32 5.84 35.02
C GLU A 282 -34.27 5.50 36.09
N PHE A 283 -33.12 6.16 36.02
CA PHE A 283 -32.00 5.94 36.91
C PHE A 283 -31.80 7.15 37.79
N ARG A 284 -32.12 7.02 39.07
CA ARG A 284 -32.01 8.11 40.02
C ARG A 284 -30.69 8.00 40.76
N SER A 285 -29.64 8.64 40.24
CA SER A 285 -28.40 8.77 41.00
C SER A 285 -28.66 9.66 42.21
N ALA A 286 -28.81 9.06 43.38
CA ALA A 286 -28.89 9.81 44.63
C ALA A 286 -27.53 10.47 44.88
N PRO A 287 -27.45 11.81 45.02
CA PRO A 287 -26.19 12.48 45.29
C PRO A 287 -25.56 11.92 46.57
N SER A 288 -24.29 11.53 46.48
CA SER A 288 -23.47 10.88 47.52
C SER A 288 -23.11 11.79 48.70
N SER A 289 -23.81 12.92 48.90
CA SER A 289 -23.58 13.86 50.00
C SER A 289 -24.89 14.25 50.72
N ALA A 290 -25.66 13.26 51.15
CA ALA A 290 -26.73 13.47 52.12
C ALA A 290 -26.17 13.43 53.55
N THR A 291 -25.60 14.54 54.01
CA THR A 291 -25.53 14.82 55.46
C THR A 291 -26.96 15.01 55.97
N SER A 292 -27.30 14.28 57.03
CA SER A 292 -28.65 14.14 57.59
C SER A 292 -29.35 15.49 57.86
N PRO A 293 -30.68 15.60 57.66
CA PRO A 293 -31.42 16.81 57.97
C PRO A 293 -31.69 16.87 59.49
N SER A 294 -31.12 17.86 60.16
CA SER A 294 -31.60 18.27 61.49
C SER A 294 -32.54 19.47 61.33
N SER A 295 -33.75 19.29 61.87
CA SER A 295 -34.73 20.28 62.34
C SER A 295 -35.15 21.48 61.46
N SER A 296 -36.47 21.48 61.22
CA SER A 296 -37.41 22.61 61.25
C SER A 296 -37.39 23.69 60.17
N SER A 297 -38.52 23.70 59.43
CA SER A 297 -39.26 24.88 58.94
C SER A 297 -38.51 25.87 58.05
N ALA A 298 -38.42 25.56 56.76
CA ALA A 298 -38.39 26.57 55.72
C ALA A 298 -38.94 25.99 54.40
N SER A 299 -39.92 26.71 53.85
CA SER A 299 -40.50 26.76 52.50
C SER A 299 -40.10 25.72 51.42
N PRO A 300 -41.06 25.17 50.63
CA PRO A 300 -40.78 24.25 49.54
C PRO A 300 -40.49 24.99 48.23
N ILE A 301 -39.44 25.80 48.17
CA ILE A 301 -38.95 26.39 46.92
C ILE A 301 -37.43 26.35 46.97
N VAL A 302 -36.87 25.24 46.48
CA VAL A 302 -35.48 24.93 46.07
C VAL A 302 -35.31 23.41 46.31
N ARG A 303 -36.04 22.61 45.53
CA ARG A 303 -35.59 21.24 45.24
C ARG A 303 -34.73 21.35 44.00
N GLN A 304 -33.44 21.43 44.26
CA GLN A 304 -32.31 21.23 43.38
C GLN A 304 -32.67 20.31 42.21
N ASN A 305 -32.36 20.77 40.99
CA ASN A 305 -32.59 20.09 39.73
C ASN A 305 -31.85 18.74 39.76
N LEU A 306 -32.51 17.67 40.22
CA LEU A 306 -32.01 16.30 40.06
C LEU A 306 -32.13 16.00 38.57
N SER A 307 -31.03 16.04 37.83
CA SER A 307 -30.99 15.53 36.46
C SER A 307 -31.38 14.06 36.50
N SER A 308 -32.58 13.76 36.00
CA SER A 308 -33.14 12.41 35.94
C SER A 308 -32.41 11.61 34.86
N THR A 309 -31.26 11.03 35.17
CA THR A 309 -30.56 10.16 34.22
C THR A 309 -31.43 8.95 33.86
N LYS A 310 -31.31 8.47 32.64
CA LYS A 310 -32.02 7.28 32.16
C LYS A 310 -31.00 6.23 31.74
N ILE A 311 -31.34 4.96 31.91
CA ILE A 311 -30.59 3.85 31.36
C ILE A 311 -31.37 3.26 30.20
N VAL A 312 -30.74 3.27 29.04
CA VAL A 312 -31.16 2.52 27.87
C VAL A 312 -30.41 1.20 27.88
N TYR A 313 -31.11 0.08 27.81
CA TYR A 313 -30.47 -1.23 27.78
C TYR A 313 -31.08 -2.17 26.76
N ARG A 314 -30.24 -3.06 26.23
CA ARG A 314 -30.66 -4.16 25.36
C ARG A 314 -29.91 -5.43 25.74
N ARG A 315 -30.65 -6.54 25.78
CA ARG A 315 -30.08 -7.85 26.08
C ARG A 315 -29.82 -8.60 24.78
N TYR A 316 -28.59 -9.11 24.65
CA TYR A 316 -28.13 -10.00 23.59
C TYR A 316 -27.58 -11.28 24.23
N ALA A 317 -28.25 -12.41 23.97
CA ALA A 317 -27.94 -13.69 24.59
C ALA A 317 -27.83 -13.61 26.14
N GLY A 318 -26.62 -13.78 26.70
CA GLY A 318 -26.32 -13.71 28.12
C GLY A 318 -25.84 -12.34 28.62
N LEU A 319 -25.74 -11.34 27.74
CA LEU A 319 -25.16 -10.04 28.02
C LEU A 319 -26.22 -8.93 28.01
N PHE A 320 -26.03 -7.97 28.91
CA PHE A 320 -26.78 -6.74 29.02
C PHE A 320 -25.88 -5.58 28.61
N PHE A 321 -26.26 -4.91 27.52
CA PHE A 321 -25.62 -3.70 27.03
C PHE A 321 -26.42 -2.53 27.57
N CYS A 322 -25.78 -1.69 28.37
CA CYS A 322 -26.42 -0.63 29.13
C CYS A 322 -25.72 0.69 28.85
N VAL A 323 -26.49 1.72 28.58
CA VAL A 323 -26.03 3.05 28.21
C VAL A 323 -26.77 4.05 29.10
N CYS A 324 -26.04 4.87 29.85
CA CYS A 324 -26.62 5.88 30.71
C CYS A 324 -26.62 7.24 30.01
N VAL A 325 -27.82 7.77 29.76
CA VAL A 325 -28.10 8.97 28.98
C VAL A 325 -28.83 10.00 29.86
N ASP A 326 -28.85 11.26 29.45
CA ASP A 326 -29.61 12.28 30.17
C ASP A 326 -31.12 12.14 29.90
N ALA A 327 -31.94 12.81 30.72
CA ALA A 327 -33.40 12.82 30.57
C ALA A 327 -33.86 13.37 29.20
N ASN A 328 -33.05 14.25 28.62
CA ASN A 328 -33.35 15.04 27.43
C ASN A 328 -32.90 14.37 26.12
N ASP A 329 -32.17 13.26 26.22
CA ASP A 329 -31.61 12.56 25.08
C ASP A 329 -32.63 11.65 24.39
N ASN A 330 -32.39 11.38 23.10
CA ASN A 330 -33.23 10.46 22.33
C ASN A 330 -32.88 9.01 22.69
N GLU A 331 -33.72 8.36 23.48
CA GLU A 331 -33.45 7.01 23.97
C GLU A 331 -33.47 5.95 22.86
N LEU A 332 -34.28 6.17 21.80
CA LEU A 332 -34.34 5.26 20.65
C LEU A 332 -33.05 5.32 19.82
N ALA A 333 -32.44 6.50 19.70
CA ALA A 333 -31.16 6.64 19.00
C ALA A 333 -30.06 5.82 19.70
N TYR A 334 -30.00 5.87 21.03
CA TYR A 334 -29.05 5.06 21.80
C TYR A 334 -29.38 3.57 21.78
N LEU A 335 -30.66 3.19 21.72
CA LEU A 335 -31.06 1.80 21.58
C LEU A 335 -30.61 1.18 20.25
N GLU A 336 -30.69 1.96 19.17
CA GLU A 336 -30.17 1.58 17.85
C GLU A 336 -28.63 1.65 17.79
N ALA A 337 -28.00 2.61 18.47
CA ALA A 337 -26.54 2.66 18.57
C ALA A 337 -25.97 1.43 19.28
N ILE A 338 -26.63 0.93 20.34
CA ILE A 338 -26.28 -0.36 20.97
C ILE A 338 -26.36 -1.49 19.95
N HIS A 339 -27.42 -1.50 19.12
CA HIS A 339 -27.59 -2.56 18.12
C HIS A 339 -26.50 -2.51 17.05
N PHE A 340 -26.24 -1.32 16.51
CA PHE A 340 -25.18 -1.07 15.56
C PHE A 340 -23.81 -1.53 16.10
N PHE A 341 -23.49 -1.19 17.35
CA PHE A 341 -22.26 -1.62 18.00
C PHE A 341 -22.15 -3.16 18.08
N VAL A 342 -23.23 -3.85 18.46
CA VAL A 342 -23.24 -5.33 18.51
C VAL A 342 -23.09 -5.94 17.12
N GLU A 343 -23.67 -5.34 16.09
CA GLU A 343 -23.48 -5.82 14.72
C GLU A 343 -22.06 -5.62 14.19
N VAL A 344 -21.41 -4.51 14.55
CA VAL A 344 -19.99 -4.28 14.23
C VAL A 344 -19.12 -5.33 14.93
N LEU A 345 -19.38 -5.62 16.21
CA LEU A 345 -18.69 -6.69 16.94
C LEU A 345 -18.90 -8.07 16.28
N ASP A 346 -20.13 -8.39 15.87
CA ASP A 346 -20.46 -9.67 15.25
C ASP A 346 -19.75 -9.86 13.90
N GLN A 347 -19.67 -8.80 13.10
CA GLN A 347 -18.95 -8.83 11.83
C GLN A 347 -17.43 -8.86 12.01
N PHE A 348 -16.90 -8.18 13.03
CA PHE A 348 -15.46 -8.15 13.31
C PHE A 348 -14.94 -9.50 13.84
N PHE A 349 -15.66 -10.14 14.77
CA PHE A 349 -15.24 -11.42 15.37
C PHE A 349 -15.72 -12.64 14.59
N GLY A 350 -16.74 -12.51 13.73
CA GLY A 350 -17.33 -13.62 12.99
C GLY A 350 -18.10 -14.57 13.91
N ASN A 351 -19.34 -14.20 14.25
CA ASN A 351 -20.21 -14.84 15.24
C ASN A 351 -19.72 -14.59 16.68
N VAL A 352 -19.86 -13.35 17.14
CA VAL A 352 -19.31 -12.91 18.42
C VAL A 352 -19.94 -13.64 19.61
N CYS A 353 -19.11 -14.05 20.58
CA CYS A 353 -19.55 -14.61 21.84
C CYS A 353 -19.02 -13.83 23.06
N GLU A 354 -19.59 -14.08 24.26
CA GLU A 354 -19.13 -13.41 25.49
C GLU A 354 -17.64 -13.65 25.77
N LEU A 355 -17.12 -14.81 25.35
CA LEU A 355 -15.74 -15.19 25.58
C LEU A 355 -14.76 -14.31 24.77
N ASP A 356 -15.15 -13.90 23.55
CA ASP A 356 -14.36 -13.00 22.71
C ASP A 356 -14.22 -11.63 23.37
N LEU A 357 -15.28 -11.13 24.00
CA LEU A 357 -15.24 -9.87 24.74
C LEU A 357 -14.32 -9.95 25.97
N VAL A 358 -14.16 -11.14 26.55
CA VAL A 358 -13.28 -11.36 27.70
C VAL A 358 -11.82 -11.46 27.27
N PHE A 359 -11.51 -12.24 26.24
CA PHE A 359 -10.12 -12.45 25.79
C PHE A 359 -9.58 -11.28 24.99
N ASN A 360 -10.41 -10.64 24.16
CA ASN A 360 -10.03 -9.55 23.27
C ASN A 360 -10.57 -8.20 23.75
N PHE A 361 -10.58 -7.95 25.07
CA PHE A 361 -11.17 -6.74 25.65
C PHE A 361 -10.58 -5.45 25.05
N TYR A 362 -9.28 -5.44 24.75
CA TYR A 362 -8.59 -4.29 24.14
C TYR A 362 -9.15 -3.96 22.75
N LYS A 363 -9.40 -4.97 21.90
CA LYS A 363 -10.05 -4.78 20.59
C LYS A 363 -11.48 -4.28 20.75
N VAL A 364 -12.22 -4.78 21.75
CA VAL A 364 -13.59 -4.29 22.01
C VAL A 364 -13.60 -2.82 22.42
N TYR A 365 -12.62 -2.35 23.21
CA TYR A 365 -12.49 -0.93 23.51
C TYR A 365 -12.14 -0.11 22.25
N ALA A 366 -11.26 -0.60 21.38
CA ALA A 366 -10.96 0.08 20.11
C ALA A 366 -12.21 0.19 19.21
N ILE A 367 -12.99 -0.89 19.09
CA ILE A 367 -14.25 -0.89 18.34
C ILE A 367 -15.26 0.07 18.98
N LEU A 368 -15.34 0.09 20.31
CA LEU A 368 -16.23 1.01 21.01
C LEU A 368 -15.86 2.46 20.75
N ASP A 369 -14.57 2.78 20.75
CA ASP A 369 -14.06 4.13 20.57
C ASP A 369 -14.28 4.65 19.13
N GLU A 370 -14.35 3.78 18.11
CA GLU A 370 -14.77 4.18 16.75
C GLU A 370 -16.27 4.48 16.65
N VAL A 371 -17.10 3.88 17.51
CA VAL A 371 -18.56 4.09 17.49
C VAL A 371 -18.99 5.22 18.42
N PHE A 372 -18.34 5.34 19.58
CA PHE A 372 -18.64 6.32 20.61
C PHE A 372 -17.37 7.03 21.07
N LEU A 373 -17.38 8.36 20.99
CA LEU A 373 -16.25 9.16 21.42
C LEU A 373 -16.73 10.39 22.18
N ALA A 374 -16.00 10.75 23.24
CA ALA A 374 -16.32 11.88 24.12
C ALA A 374 -17.76 11.88 24.68
N GLY A 375 -18.42 10.72 24.70
CA GLY A 375 -19.79 10.57 25.16
C GLY A 375 -20.86 10.94 24.14
N GLU A 376 -20.51 11.00 22.86
CA GLU A 376 -21.42 11.15 21.72
C GLU A 376 -21.22 9.98 20.75
N ILE A 377 -22.17 9.80 19.81
CA ILE A 377 -22.02 8.87 18.70
C ILE A 377 -21.08 9.51 17.66
N GLU A 378 -19.97 8.83 17.34
CA GLU A 378 -18.98 9.32 16.37
C GLU A 378 -19.31 8.85 14.95
N GLU A 379 -19.28 7.54 14.73
CA GLU A 379 -19.44 6.93 13.41
C GLU A 379 -20.71 6.07 13.35
N THR A 380 -21.50 6.26 12.29
CA THR A 380 -22.75 5.50 12.06
C THR A 380 -22.66 4.60 10.84
N SER A 381 -21.56 4.69 10.07
CA SER A 381 -21.32 3.82 8.92
C SER A 381 -20.51 2.59 9.30
N LYS A 382 -21.15 1.41 9.24
CA LYS A 382 -20.50 0.11 9.50
C LYS A 382 -19.28 -0.12 8.61
N GLN A 383 -19.36 0.25 7.32
CA GLN A 383 -18.25 0.07 6.38
C GLN A 383 -17.03 0.90 6.76
N VAL A 384 -17.24 2.13 7.23
CA VAL A 384 -16.16 3.02 7.65
C VAL A 384 -15.48 2.49 8.91
N VAL A 385 -16.28 2.08 9.91
CA VAL A 385 -15.75 1.48 11.15
C VAL A 385 -14.90 0.25 10.84
N LEU A 386 -15.40 -0.69 10.04
CA LEU A 386 -14.65 -1.90 9.68
C LEU A 386 -13.36 -1.60 8.90
N THR A 387 -13.42 -0.66 7.95
CA THR A 387 -12.23 -0.26 7.18
C THR A 387 -11.15 0.35 8.07
N ARG A 388 -11.53 1.16 9.06
CA ARG A 388 -10.58 1.75 10.02
C ARG A 388 -10.00 0.68 10.95
N LEU A 389 -10.83 -0.24 11.44
CA LEU A 389 -10.38 -1.36 12.26
C LEU A 389 -9.40 -2.27 11.51
N GLU A 390 -9.65 -2.56 10.23
CA GLU A 390 -8.70 -3.31 9.37
C GLU A 390 -7.39 -2.57 9.16
N HIS A 391 -7.40 -1.24 9.12
CA HIS A 391 -6.18 -0.45 9.00
C HIS A 391 -5.37 -0.48 10.30
N LEU A 392 -6.05 -0.38 11.44
CA LEU A 392 -5.42 -0.47 12.76
C LEU A 392 -4.78 -1.85 12.99
N ASP A 393 -5.47 -2.94 12.63
CA ASP A 393 -4.97 -4.32 12.77
C ASP A 393 -3.77 -4.63 11.86
N LYS A 394 -3.53 -3.82 10.81
CA LYS A 394 -2.35 -3.90 9.92
C LYS A 394 -1.14 -3.11 10.43
N LEU A 395 -1.36 -2.17 11.34
CA LEU A 395 -0.29 -1.34 11.91
C LEU A 395 0.30 -1.95 13.19
N GLU A 396 -0.47 -2.84 13.84
CA GLU A 396 0.01 -3.78 14.87
C GLU A 396 0.75 -4.97 14.25
#